data_AF-A0ABD5Q816-F1
#
_entry.id   AF-A0ABD5Q816-F1
#
_cell.length_a   1.000
_cell.length_b   1.000
_cell.length_c   1.000
_cell.angle_alpha   90.00
_cell.angle_beta   90.00
_cell.angle_gamma   90.00
#
_symmetry.space_group_name_H-M   'P 1'
#
loop_
_entity.id
_entity.type
_entity.pdbx_description
1 polymer ?
#
loop_
_entity_poly.entity_id
_entity_poly.type
_entity_poly.pdbx_seq_one_letter_code
_entity_poly.pdbx_strand_id
1 'polypeptide(L)'
;MNNAVVAAPNAILPRKPVPEALKTDTRVEPAFPSSDDLRENLYVRDETVTEFEDAVDFEAKPFLREHGVPNETGREIQDATIQVAKSNLEELAKVSLEGRGVDIEDEKTSKSISRPPEIGNTG
;
A
#
# COMPACT_ATOMS: atom_id res chain seq x y z
N MET A 1 43.40 24.61 13.56
CA MET A 1 43.44 23.14 13.41
C MET A 1 42.17 22.61 14.06
N ASN A 2 41.25 22.11 13.25
CA ASN A 2 39.91 21.69 13.63
C ASN A 2 39.93 20.19 13.90
N ASN A 3 39.54 19.75 15.09
CA ASN A 3 39.21 18.34 15.32
C ASN A 3 37.69 18.18 15.24
N ALA A 4 37.29 17.41 14.23
CA ALA A 4 35.92 17.12 13.88
C ALA A 4 35.22 16.27 14.96
N VAL A 5 34.00 16.67 15.32
CA VAL A 5 33.05 15.83 16.04
C VAL A 5 32.48 14.85 15.02
N VAL A 6 32.94 13.60 15.07
CA VAL A 6 32.35 12.51 14.28
C VAL A 6 31.11 12.03 15.02
N ALA A 7 29.94 12.30 14.44
CA ALA A 7 28.67 11.74 14.89
C ALA A 7 28.70 10.21 14.77
N ALA A 8 28.37 9.51 15.86
CA ALA A 8 28.23 8.06 15.85
C ALA A 8 27.02 7.65 14.98
N PRO A 9 27.11 6.58 14.18
CA PRO A 9 26.02 6.12 13.32
C PRO A 9 24.89 5.48 14.15
N ASN A 10 23.65 5.74 13.74
CA ASN A 10 22.40 5.18 14.27
C ASN A 10 22.53 3.69 14.65
N ALA A 11 22.61 3.41 15.95
CA ALA A 11 22.50 2.05 16.46
C ALA A 11 21.03 1.61 16.37
N ILE A 12 20.73 0.74 15.41
CA ILE A 12 19.46 0.00 15.38
C ILE A 12 19.45 -0.89 16.62
N LEU A 13 18.61 -0.57 17.62
CA LEU A 13 18.42 -1.42 18.79
C LEU A 13 17.92 -2.80 18.32
N PRO A 14 18.42 -3.91 18.89
CA PRO A 14 17.96 -5.25 18.51
C PRO A 14 16.50 -5.41 18.90
N ARG A 15 15.66 -5.78 17.91
CA ARG A 15 14.24 -6.12 18.11
C ARG A 15 14.13 -7.19 19.19
N LYS A 16 13.37 -6.93 20.26
CA LYS A 16 13.00 -7.99 21.20
C LYS A 16 12.18 -9.05 20.45
N PRO A 17 12.47 -10.36 20.61
CA PRO A 17 11.66 -11.38 19.99
C PRO A 17 10.23 -11.31 20.54
N VAL A 18 9.25 -11.25 19.63
CA VAL A 18 7.83 -11.31 19.98
C VAL A 18 7.56 -12.71 20.56
N PRO A 19 6.99 -12.84 21.78
CA PRO A 19 6.70 -14.14 22.36
C PRO A 19 5.68 -14.90 21.49
N GLU A 20 6.04 -16.13 21.11
CA GLU A 20 5.38 -16.94 20.08
C GLU A 20 4.08 -17.63 20.55
N ALA A 21 3.42 -17.10 21.58
CA ALA A 21 2.30 -17.77 22.24
C ALA A 21 1.12 -16.84 22.47
N LEU A 22 0.21 -16.83 21.48
CA LEU A 22 -1.25 -16.95 21.60
C LEU A 22 -1.82 -16.76 20.19
N LYS A 23 -2.17 -17.87 19.51
CA LYS A 23 -2.98 -17.81 18.29
C LYS A 23 -4.41 -17.48 18.70
N THR A 24 -4.71 -16.19 18.83
CA THR A 24 -6.07 -15.67 19.02
C THR A 24 -6.83 -15.72 17.70
N ASP A 25 -8.15 -15.76 17.75
CA ASP A 25 -8.97 -15.66 16.53
C ASP A 25 -8.79 -14.26 15.93
N THR A 26 -8.17 -14.18 14.74
CA THR A 26 -7.88 -12.92 14.05
C THR A 26 -9.14 -12.18 13.58
N ARG A 27 -10.32 -12.80 13.72
CA ARG A 27 -11.61 -12.12 13.52
C ARG A 27 -12.06 -11.31 14.73
N VAL A 28 -11.53 -11.64 15.90
CA VAL A 28 -11.89 -11.05 17.19
C VAL A 28 -10.76 -10.13 17.70
N GLU A 29 -9.52 -10.52 17.45
CA GLU A 29 -8.29 -9.86 17.91
C GLU A 29 -7.41 -9.47 16.70
N PRO A 30 -6.58 -8.41 16.79
CA PRO A 30 -5.75 -7.98 15.67
C PRO A 30 -4.79 -9.06 15.15
N ALA A 31 -4.56 -9.08 13.84
CA ALA A 31 -3.73 -10.10 13.19
C ALA A 31 -2.23 -10.04 13.61
N PHE A 32 -1.75 -8.89 14.11
CA PHE A 32 -0.37 -8.70 14.56
C PHE A 32 -0.29 -7.87 15.85
N PRO A 33 0.36 -8.38 16.91
CA PRO A 33 0.60 -7.62 18.14
C PRO A 33 1.61 -6.49 17.92
N SER A 34 1.35 -5.30 18.49
CA SER A 34 2.19 -4.12 18.29
C SER A 34 3.33 -4.00 19.31
N SER A 35 4.51 -3.58 18.85
CA SER A 35 5.56 -2.95 19.66
C SER A 35 5.63 -1.46 19.32
N ASP A 36 5.78 -0.57 20.32
CA ASP A 36 5.81 0.90 20.18
C ASP A 36 7.03 1.46 19.42
N ASP A 37 7.88 0.60 18.89
CA ASP A 37 9.12 0.99 18.24
C ASP A 37 8.85 1.49 16.80
N LEU A 38 8.75 2.81 16.68
CA LEU A 38 9.02 3.70 15.52
C LEU A 38 8.58 3.19 14.13
N ARG A 39 7.43 3.69 13.66
CA ARG A 39 7.09 3.74 12.23
C ARG A 39 7.30 5.18 11.73
N GLU A 40 7.92 5.35 10.57
CA GLU A 40 8.08 6.66 9.92
C GLU A 40 6.69 7.27 9.63
N ASN A 41 6.52 8.56 9.89
CA ASN A 41 5.29 9.28 9.54
C ASN A 41 5.21 9.41 8.01
N LEU A 42 4.13 8.91 7.40
CA LEU A 42 3.84 9.12 5.99
C LEU A 42 3.44 10.58 5.76
N TYR A 43 4.15 11.28 4.87
CA TYR A 43 3.83 12.65 4.47
C TYR A 43 2.81 12.62 3.33
N VAL A 44 1.54 12.65 3.70
CA VAL A 44 0.40 12.63 2.76
C VAL A 44 -0.34 13.97 2.90
N ARG A 45 -0.97 14.43 1.81
CA ARG A 45 -1.83 15.62 1.86
C ARG A 45 -3.06 15.33 2.71
N ASP A 46 -3.51 16.30 3.49
CA ASP A 46 -4.67 16.16 4.37
C ASP A 46 -5.94 15.72 3.61
N GLU A 47 -6.15 16.29 2.41
CA GLU A 47 -7.27 15.93 1.52
C GLU A 47 -7.25 14.43 1.15
N THR A 48 -6.08 13.91 0.76
CA THR A 48 -5.90 12.50 0.40
C THR A 48 -6.08 11.57 1.60
N VAL A 49 -5.63 11.99 2.80
CA VAL A 49 -5.86 11.20 4.02
C VAL A 49 -7.35 11.15 4.35
N THR A 50 -8.04 12.28 4.22
CA THR A 50 -9.48 12.37 4.53
C THR A 50 -10.29 11.49 3.59
N GLU A 51 -10.05 11.57 2.28
CA GLU A 51 -10.71 10.72 1.28
C GLU A 51 -10.43 9.23 1.51
N PHE A 52 -9.20 8.89 1.91
CA PHE A 52 -8.85 7.52 2.26
C PHE A 52 -9.56 7.03 3.52
N GLU A 53 -9.62 7.84 4.59
CA GLU A 53 -10.32 7.49 5.83
C GLU A 53 -11.83 7.31 5.60
N ASP A 54 -12.44 8.19 4.79
CA ASP A 54 -13.85 8.05 4.39
C ASP A 54 -14.08 6.74 3.60
N ALA A 55 -13.26 6.44 2.61
CA ALA A 55 -13.37 5.19 1.84
C ALA A 55 -13.22 3.94 2.74
N VAL A 56 -12.31 4.00 3.72
CA VAL A 56 -12.16 2.93 4.71
C VAL A 56 -13.43 2.79 5.55
N ASP A 57 -13.97 3.89 6.06
CA ASP A 57 -15.11 3.89 6.97
C ASP A 57 -16.41 3.45 6.30
N PHE A 58 -16.62 3.84 5.04
CA PHE A 58 -17.87 3.57 4.32
C PHE A 58 -17.83 2.34 3.40
N GLU A 59 -16.66 1.86 3.01
CA GLU A 59 -16.54 0.70 2.12
C GLU A 59 -15.81 -0.48 2.78
N ALA A 60 -14.59 -0.27 3.25
CA ALA A 60 -13.75 -1.36 3.76
C ALA A 60 -14.28 -1.93 5.09
N LYS A 61 -14.60 -1.08 6.07
CA LYS A 61 -15.07 -1.52 7.40
C LYS A 61 -16.42 -2.24 7.34
N PRO A 62 -17.43 -1.77 6.57
CA PRO A 62 -18.66 -2.54 6.39
C PRO A 62 -18.39 -3.92 5.77
N PHE A 63 -17.54 -4.00 4.75
CA PHE A 63 -17.17 -5.27 4.14
C PHE A 63 -16.49 -6.22 5.15
N LEU A 64 -15.56 -5.71 5.97
CA LEU A 64 -14.93 -6.49 7.03
C LEU A 64 -15.94 -7.00 8.08
N ARG A 65 -16.89 -6.14 8.48
CA ARG A 65 -17.98 -6.50 9.41
C ARG A 65 -18.86 -7.62 8.86
N GLU A 66 -19.24 -7.54 7.59
CA GLU A 66 -20.00 -8.60 6.91
C GLU A 66 -19.27 -9.95 6.94
N HIS A 67 -17.94 -9.93 6.96
CA HIS A 67 -17.08 -11.11 7.03
C HIS A 67 -16.65 -11.49 8.46
N GLY A 68 -17.29 -10.90 9.46
CA GLY A 68 -17.10 -11.24 10.87
C GLY A 68 -15.90 -10.60 11.54
N VAL A 69 -15.35 -9.51 10.97
CA VAL A 69 -14.24 -8.73 11.55
C VAL A 69 -14.74 -7.31 11.87
N PRO A 70 -15.32 -7.07 13.06
CA PRO A 70 -15.92 -5.78 13.40
C PRO A 70 -15.00 -4.81 14.15
N ASN A 71 -13.82 -5.27 14.59
CA ASN A 71 -12.93 -4.58 15.52
C ASN A 71 -11.53 -4.34 14.91
N GLU A 72 -11.47 -3.95 13.64
CA GLU A 72 -10.22 -3.59 12.99
C GLU A 72 -9.56 -2.36 13.61
N THR A 73 -8.24 -2.41 13.77
CA THR A 73 -7.47 -1.24 14.21
C THR A 73 -7.03 -0.41 13.00
N GLY A 74 -6.90 0.91 13.17
CA GLY A 74 -6.38 1.78 12.09
C GLY A 74 -4.99 1.34 11.60
N ARG A 75 -4.22 0.64 12.45
CA ARG A 75 -2.91 0.07 12.10
C ARG A 75 -3.01 -1.11 11.14
N GLU A 76 -4.00 -1.99 11.30
CA GLU A 76 -4.23 -3.12 10.39
C GLU A 76 -4.66 -2.63 9.02
N ILE A 77 -5.51 -1.60 8.98
CA ILE A 77 -5.88 -0.93 7.73
C ILE A 77 -4.65 -0.32 7.06
N GLN A 78 -3.83 0.43 7.80
CA GLN A 78 -2.60 1.02 7.26
C GLN A 78 -1.64 -0.05 6.72
N ASP A 79 -1.45 -1.15 7.45
CA ASP A 79 -0.60 -2.26 6.98
C ASP A 79 -1.16 -2.90 5.71
N ALA A 80 -2.47 -3.21 5.69
CA ALA A 80 -3.16 -3.74 4.52
C ALA A 80 -3.03 -2.81 3.32
N THR A 81 -3.16 -1.49 3.51
CA THR A 81 -2.94 -0.49 2.45
C THR A 81 -1.54 -0.59 1.86
N ILE A 82 -0.50 -0.73 2.69
CA ILE A 82 0.87 -0.91 2.20
C ILE A 82 1.02 -2.26 1.46
N GLN A 83 0.38 -3.33 1.93
CA GLN A 83 0.39 -4.62 1.24
C GLN A 83 -0.30 -4.56 -0.14
N VAL A 84 -1.42 -3.85 -0.24
CA VAL A 84 -2.13 -3.60 -1.50
C VAL A 84 -1.26 -2.77 -2.43
N ALA A 85 -0.68 -1.67 -1.95
CA ALA A 85 0.22 -0.82 -2.76
C ALA A 85 1.43 -1.60 -3.29
N LYS A 86 2.06 -2.45 -2.45
CA LYS A 86 3.16 -3.33 -2.85
C LYS A 86 2.76 -4.31 -3.96
N SER A 87 1.49 -4.70 -4.02
CA SER A 87 0.96 -5.60 -5.05
C SER A 87 0.58 -4.87 -6.34
N ASN A 88 0.53 -3.54 -6.33
CA ASN A 88 0.10 -2.68 -7.44
C ASN A 88 1.14 -1.57 -7.72
N LEU A 89 2.42 -1.93 -7.79
CA LEU A 89 3.51 -0.96 -7.97
C LEU A 89 3.45 -0.19 -9.29
N GLU A 90 2.93 -0.80 -10.35
CA GLU A 90 2.70 -0.11 -11.62
C GLU A 90 1.72 1.05 -11.43
N GLU A 91 0.58 0.79 -10.78
CA GLU A 91 -0.45 1.81 -10.51
C GLU A 91 0.08 2.92 -9.59
N LEU A 92 0.84 2.56 -8.56
CA LEU A 92 1.52 3.52 -7.70
C LEU A 92 2.43 4.46 -8.53
N ALA A 93 3.18 3.91 -9.48
CA ALA A 93 4.02 4.71 -10.37
C ALA A 93 3.19 5.60 -11.29
N LYS A 94 2.06 5.12 -11.82
CA LYS A 94 1.14 5.91 -12.64
C LYS A 94 0.61 7.14 -11.90
N VAL A 95 0.06 6.95 -10.70
CA VAL A 95 -0.44 8.05 -9.85
C VAL A 95 0.67 9.07 -9.55
N SER A 96 1.91 8.60 -9.35
CA SER A 96 3.06 9.49 -9.14
C SER A 96 3.42 10.31 -10.39
N LEU A 97 3.32 9.72 -11.59
CA LEU A 97 3.57 10.38 -12.87
C LEU A 97 2.47 11.39 -13.21
N GLU A 98 1.21 11.03 -12.98
CA GLU A 98 0.04 11.92 -13.14
C GLU A 98 0.17 13.16 -12.25
N GLY A 99 0.58 12.98 -10.99
CA GLY A 99 0.87 14.10 -10.07
C GLY A 99 1.99 15.03 -10.55
N ARG A 100 2.80 14.59 -11.53
CA ARG A 100 3.83 15.39 -12.21
C ARG A 100 3.40 15.90 -13.59
N GLY A 101 2.20 15.55 -14.05
CA GLY A 101 1.70 15.88 -15.39
C GLY A 101 2.47 15.17 -16.51
N VAL A 102 2.98 13.96 -16.25
CA VAL A 102 3.66 13.14 -17.26
C VAL A 102 2.65 12.17 -17.86
N ASP A 103 2.30 12.38 -19.13
CA ASP A 103 1.43 11.48 -19.88
C ASP A 103 2.16 10.17 -20.21
N ILE A 104 1.56 9.05 -19.84
CA ILE A 104 2.03 7.71 -20.18
C ILE A 104 1.00 7.08 -21.13
N GLU A 105 1.40 6.85 -22.38
CA GLU A 105 0.57 6.14 -23.34
C GLU A 105 0.45 4.66 -22.92
N ASP A 106 -0.76 4.19 -22.61
CA ASP A 106 -1.01 2.79 -22.29
C ASP A 106 -0.76 1.92 -23.54
N GLU A 107 0.45 1.37 -23.64
CA GLU A 107 0.92 0.52 -24.75
C GLU A 107 0.12 -0.79 -24.92
N LYS A 108 -0.88 -1.06 -24.07
CA LYS A 108 -1.74 -2.26 -24.16
C LYS A 108 -2.91 -2.13 -25.15
N THR A 109 -3.22 -0.94 -25.67
CA THR A 109 -4.34 -0.76 -26.63
C THR A 109 -3.90 -0.84 -28.10
N SER A 110 -2.61 -0.67 -28.40
CA SER A 110 -2.11 -0.59 -29.78
C SER A 110 -1.95 -1.94 -30.50
N LYS A 111 -2.05 -3.08 -29.80
CA LYS A 111 -1.86 -4.41 -30.42
C LYS A 111 -3.13 -5.04 -31.02
N SER A 112 -4.30 -4.42 -30.86
CA SER A 112 -5.60 -5.01 -31.26
C SER A 112 -6.15 -4.53 -32.60
N ILE A 113 -5.56 -3.52 -33.24
CA ILE A 113 -6.15 -2.86 -34.44
C ILE A 113 -5.21 -2.93 -35.66
N SER A 114 -4.42 -4.00 -35.77
CA SER A 114 -3.72 -4.33 -37.03
C SER A 114 -3.89 -5.80 -37.38
N ARG A 115 -5.14 -6.19 -37.65
CA ARG A 115 -5.39 -7.31 -38.56
C ARG A 115 -5.91 -6.69 -39.86
N PRO A 116 -5.13 -6.66 -40.94
CA PRO A 116 -5.62 -6.17 -42.23
C PRO A 116 -6.77 -7.08 -42.71
N PRO A 117 -7.74 -6.56 -43.48
CA PRO A 117 -8.79 -7.40 -44.03
C PRO A 117 -8.17 -8.44 -44.96
N GLU A 118 -8.42 -9.72 -44.68
CA GLU A 118 -8.12 -10.81 -45.61
C GLU A 118 -9.00 -10.63 -46.86
N ILE A 119 -8.45 -9.98 -47.87
CA ILE A 119 -8.97 -10.02 -49.24
C ILE A 119 -8.75 -11.43 -49.80
N GLY A 120 -9.70 -12.31 -49.52
CA GLY A 120 -9.84 -13.60 -50.19
C GLY A 120 -10.32 -13.39 -51.62
N ASN A 121 -9.39 -13.23 -52.55
CA ASN A 121 -9.62 -13.39 -53.98
C ASN A 121 -8.81 -14.58 -54.50
N THR A 122 -9.50 -15.67 -54.83
CA THR A 122 -9.17 -16.69 -55.83
C THR A 122 -10.42 -17.58 -55.87
N GLY A 123 -11.22 -17.70 -56.93
CA GLY A 123 -10.90 -17.96 -58.32
C GLY A 123 -11.85 -19.09 -58.74
#